data_AF-A0A1X7LCQ3-F1
#
_entry.id   AF-A0A1X7LCQ3-F1
#
_cell.length_a   1.000
_cell.length_b   1.000
_cell.length_c   1.000
_cell.angle_alpha   90.00
_cell.angle_beta   90.00
_cell.angle_gamma   90.00
#
_symmetry.space_group_name_H-M   'P 1'
#
loop_
_entity.id
_entity.type
_entity.pdbx_description
1 polymer ?
#
loop_
_entity_poly.entity_id
_entity_poly.type
_entity_poly.pdbx_seq_one_letter_code
_entity_poly.pdbx_strand_id
1 'polypeptide(L)'
;MKTLSVNRDDLVAAIEKERIRRHMVDYLEYVHRGKWQSARHLKLVCQKLEEVERGECKRLMIFMPPRHGKSMTVTETFPSWFIGKNPSRRVIEVSHSW
;
A
#
# COMPACT_ATOMS: atom_id res chain seq x y z
N MET A 1 27.03 3.37 -30.82
CA MET A 1 26.74 3.58 -29.38
C MET A 1 25.68 4.68 -29.30
N LYS A 2 24.38 4.33 -29.30
CA LYS A 2 23.29 5.33 -29.27
C LYS A 2 23.14 5.84 -27.84
N THR A 3 23.37 7.12 -27.63
CA THR A 3 23.02 7.81 -26.39
C THR A 3 21.50 7.74 -26.25
N LEU A 4 21.00 6.99 -25.27
CA LEU A 4 19.58 6.99 -24.91
C LEU A 4 19.26 8.40 -24.36
N SER A 5 18.68 9.27 -25.18
CA SER A 5 18.13 10.54 -24.71
C SER A 5 16.86 10.22 -23.91
N VAL A 6 17.01 9.91 -22.62
CA VAL A 6 15.89 9.67 -21.72
C VAL A 6 15.09 10.98 -21.61
N ASN A 7 13.84 10.96 -22.08
CA ASN A 7 12.95 12.10 -21.96
C ASN A 7 12.64 12.36 -20.48
N ARG A 8 12.63 13.63 -20.07
CA ARG A 8 12.36 14.06 -18.69
C ARG A 8 10.99 13.55 -18.21
N ASP A 9 9.99 13.57 -19.09
CA ASP A 9 8.62 13.18 -18.74
C ASP A 9 8.52 11.67 -18.44
N ASP A 10 9.22 10.85 -19.22
CA ASP A 10 9.31 9.41 -19.00
C ASP A 10 10.02 9.09 -17.68
N LEU A 11 11.05 9.87 -17.34
CA LEU A 11 11.77 9.73 -16.07
C LEU A 11 10.87 10.07 -14.88
N VAL A 12 10.11 11.17 -14.96
CA VAL A 12 9.17 11.55 -13.89
C VAL A 12 8.10 10.48 -13.70
N ALA A 13 7.54 9.95 -14.79
CA ALA A 13 6.56 8.88 -14.73
C ALA A 13 7.13 7.60 -14.13
N ALA A 14 8.39 7.27 -14.42
CA ALA A 14 9.08 6.11 -13.84
C ALA A 14 9.33 6.29 -12.34
N ILE A 15 9.76 7.48 -11.90
CA ILE A 15 9.98 7.82 -10.49
C ILE A 15 8.67 7.69 -9.70
N GLU A 16 7.57 8.22 -10.24
CA GLU A 16 6.28 8.16 -9.55
C GLU A 16 5.77 6.72 -9.43
N LYS A 17 5.90 5.92 -10.50
CA LYS A 17 5.57 4.49 -10.44
C LYS A 17 6.43 3.74 -9.42
N GLU A 18 7.70 4.08 -9.31
CA GLU A 18 8.60 3.46 -8.35
C GLU A 18 8.26 3.88 -6.90
N ARG A 19 7.88 5.14 -6.69
CA ARG A 19 7.41 5.66 -5.39
C ARG A 19 6.15 4.91 -4.93
N ILE A 20 5.14 4.81 -5.81
CA ILE A 20 3.91 4.05 -5.59
C ILE A 20 4.22 2.59 -5.26
N ARG A 21 5.21 1.99 -5.93
CA ARG A 21 5.65 0.61 -5.65
C ARG A 21 6.39 0.46 -4.33
N ARG A 22 6.99 1.50 -3.77
CA ARG A 22 7.79 1.39 -2.54
C ARG A 22 6.99 1.68 -1.28
N HIS A 23 6.05 2.61 -1.35
CA HIS A 23 5.33 3.10 -0.19
C HIS A 23 3.84 2.79 -0.30
N MET A 24 3.30 2.09 0.70
CA MET A 24 1.91 1.65 0.72
C MET A 24 0.93 2.82 0.78
N VAL A 25 1.30 3.93 1.43
CA VAL A 25 0.49 5.16 1.46
C VAL A 25 0.26 5.69 0.05
N ASP A 26 1.30 5.74 -0.77
CA ASP A 26 1.22 6.23 -2.15
C ASP A 26 0.46 5.25 -3.04
N TYR A 27 0.62 3.95 -2.80
CA TYR A 27 -0.19 2.91 -3.42
C TYR A 27 -1.69 3.09 -3.12
N LEU A 28 -2.06 3.30 -1.86
CA LEU A 28 -3.45 3.55 -1.47
C LEU A 28 -4.03 4.77 -2.18
N GLU A 29 -3.33 5.90 -2.18
CA GLU A 29 -3.78 7.11 -2.86
C GLU A 29 -3.98 6.86 -4.37
N TYR A 30 -3.07 6.11 -4.99
CA TYR A 30 -3.13 5.73 -6.40
C TYR A 30 -4.33 4.81 -6.72
N VAL A 31 -4.49 3.68 -5.99
CA VAL A 31 -5.52 2.68 -6.31
C VAL A 31 -6.93 3.23 -6.03
N HIS A 32 -7.09 4.03 -4.98
CA HIS A 32 -8.36 4.67 -4.62
C HIS A 32 -8.68 5.91 -5.42
N ARG A 33 -7.83 6.31 -6.38
CA ARG A 33 -8.04 7.48 -7.25
C ARG A 33 -8.33 8.76 -6.44
N GLY A 34 -7.61 8.95 -5.33
CA GLY A 34 -7.77 10.09 -4.42
C GLY A 34 -9.00 10.07 -3.51
N LYS A 35 -9.83 9.01 -3.52
CA LYS A 35 -10.95 8.86 -2.57
C LYS A 35 -10.47 8.51 -1.16
N TRP A 36 -9.37 7.78 -1.07
CA TRP A 36 -8.68 7.55 0.19
C TRP A 36 -7.83 8.78 0.51
N GLN A 37 -8.05 9.37 1.68
CA GLN A 37 -7.32 10.55 2.12
C GLN A 37 -6.35 10.16 3.22
N SER A 38 -5.09 10.56 3.09
CA SER A 38 -4.08 10.28 4.09
C SER A 38 -4.36 11.06 5.38
N ALA A 39 -4.44 10.33 6.49
CA ALA A 39 -4.55 10.86 7.83
C ALA A 39 -3.37 10.36 8.69
N ARG A 40 -3.03 11.07 9.78
CA ARG A 40 -1.87 10.71 10.62
C ARG A 40 -1.94 9.27 11.12
N HIS A 41 -3.10 8.83 11.60
CA HIS A 41 -3.29 7.45 12.07
C HIS A 41 -3.23 6.43 10.93
N LEU A 42 -3.71 6.79 9.74
CA LEU A 42 -3.63 5.92 8.56
C LEU A 42 -2.20 5.73 8.07
N LYS A 43 -1.37 6.78 8.11
CA LYS A 43 0.07 6.68 7.80
C LYS A 43 0.78 5.70 8.76
N LEU A 44 0.44 5.75 10.05
CA LEU A 44 0.94 4.79 11.03
C LEU A 44 0.47 3.36 10.74
N VAL A 45 -0.79 3.18 10.36
CA VAL A 45 -1.31 1.86 9.96
C VAL A 45 -0.55 1.32 8.74
N CYS A 46 -0.35 2.13 7.70
CA CYS A 46 0.42 1.74 6.53
C CYS A 46 1.85 1.35 6.89
N GLN A 47 2.54 2.14 7.71
CA GLN A 47 3.88 1.81 8.20
C GLN A 47 3.91 0.45 8.91
N LYS A 48 2.94 0.18 9.79
CA LYS A 48 2.84 -1.10 10.50
C LYS A 48 2.50 -2.27 9.59
N LEU A 49 1.69 -2.05 8.56
CA LEU A 49 1.41 -3.07 7.55
C LEU A 49 2.64 -3.37 6.67
N GLU A 50 3.46 -2.37 6.35
CA GLU A 50 4.74 -2.59 5.67
C GLU A 50 5.73 -3.37 6.55
N GLU A 51 5.76 -3.15 7.87
CA GLU A 51 6.52 -3.99 8.81
C GLU A 51 6.02 -5.47 8.78
N VAL A 52 4.71 -5.69 8.62
CA VAL A 52 4.15 -7.05 8.44
C VAL A 52 4.57 -7.67 7.11
N GLU A 53 4.55 -6.89 6.03
CA GLU A 53 4.98 -7.32 4.70
C GLU A 53 6.45 -7.79 4.72
N ARG A 54 7.34 -6.98 5.31
CA ARG A 54 8.77 -7.32 5.48
C ARG A 54 9.04 -8.45 6.48
N GLY A 55 8.03 -8.85 7.27
CA GLY A 55 8.17 -9.88 8.29
C GLY A 55 8.79 -9.41 9.61
N GLU A 56 9.00 -8.11 9.78
CA GLU A 56 9.46 -7.47 11.02
C GLU A 56 8.37 -7.55 12.10
N CYS A 57 7.10 -7.40 11.70
CA CYS A 57 5.94 -7.57 12.57
C CYS A 57 5.18 -8.86 12.20
N LYS A 58 5.29 -9.90 13.04
CA LYS A 58 4.62 -11.19 12.77
C LYS A 58 3.13 -11.21 13.14
N ARG A 59 2.73 -10.35 14.08
CA ARG A 59 1.37 -10.30 14.64
C ARG A 59 1.01 -8.85 14.93
N LEU A 60 0.10 -8.30 14.13
CA LEU A 60 -0.38 -6.92 14.25
C LEU A 60 -1.87 -6.94 14.63
N MET A 61 -2.24 -6.15 15.64
CA MET A 61 -3.63 -5.88 16.00
C MET A 61 -3.90 -4.39 15.85
N ILE A 62 -5.00 -4.02 15.19
CA ILE A 62 -5.36 -2.63 14.91
C ILE A 62 -6.71 -2.32 15.58
N PHE A 63 -6.69 -1.46 16.60
CA PHE A 63 -7.88 -1.01 17.31
C PHE A 63 -8.20 0.42 16.89
N MET A 64 -9.28 0.59 16.12
CA MET A 64 -9.72 1.88 15.61
C MET A 64 -11.25 1.97 15.59
N PRO A 65 -11.84 3.17 15.79
CA PRO A 65 -13.28 3.34 15.74
C PRO A 65 -13.87 3.07 14.33
N PRO A 66 -15.18 2.83 14.21
CA PRO A 66 -15.84 2.66 12.92
C PRO A 66 -15.64 3.91 12.03
N ARG A 67 -15.67 3.72 10.71
CA ARG A 67 -15.49 4.78 9.69
C ARG A 67 -14.12 5.48 9.68
N HIS A 68 -13.10 4.95 10.35
CA HIS A 68 -11.75 5.53 10.36
C HIS A 68 -10.80 4.98 9.28
N GLY A 69 -11.34 4.38 8.21
CA GLY A 69 -10.55 3.89 7.07
C GLY A 69 -9.82 2.55 7.28
N LYS A 70 -9.93 1.92 8.46
CA LYS A 70 -9.25 0.63 8.75
C LYS A 70 -9.54 -0.46 7.71
N SER A 71 -10.80 -0.66 7.32
CA SER A 71 -11.18 -1.75 6.41
C SER A 71 -10.69 -1.45 4.97
N MET A 72 -10.78 -0.21 4.53
CA MET A 72 -10.28 0.21 3.21
C MET A 72 -8.75 0.02 3.11
N THR A 73 -8.02 0.33 4.18
CA THR A 73 -6.56 0.16 4.25
C THR A 73 -6.14 -1.31 4.41
N VAL A 74 -6.72 -2.02 5.39
CA VAL A 74 -6.26 -3.35 5.83
C VAL A 74 -6.92 -4.48 5.03
N THR A 75 -8.23 -4.44 4.85
CA THR A 75 -8.98 -5.55 4.24
C THR A 75 -9.01 -5.43 2.72
N GLU A 76 -9.29 -4.23 2.21
CA GLU A 76 -9.51 -4.01 0.78
C GLU A 76 -8.19 -3.89 -0.01
N THR A 77 -7.20 -3.16 0.53
CA THR A 77 -6.01 -2.77 -0.26
C THR A 77 -4.73 -3.51 0.13
N PHE A 78 -4.54 -3.84 1.41
CA PHE A 78 -3.31 -4.51 1.84
C PHE A 78 -3.07 -5.86 1.14
N PRO A 79 -4.08 -6.72 0.87
CA PRO A 79 -3.84 -7.99 0.17
C PRO A 79 -3.23 -7.80 -1.22
N SER A 80 -3.71 -6.81 -2.00
CA SER A 80 -3.19 -6.56 -3.35
C SER A 80 -1.76 -6.00 -3.30
N TRP A 81 -1.47 -5.13 -2.33
CA TRP A 81 -0.12 -4.64 -2.06
C TRP A 81 0.84 -5.77 -1.70
N PHE A 82 0.45 -6.61 -0.74
CA PHE A 82 1.27 -7.68 -0.20
C PHE A 82 1.62 -8.72 -1.28
N ILE A 83 0.64 -9.16 -2.07
CA ILE A 83 0.86 -10.14 -3.15
C ILE A 83 1.70 -9.52 -4.27
N GLY A 84 1.48 -8.25 -4.60
CA GLY A 84 2.30 -7.54 -5.59
C GLY A 84 3.79 -7.49 -5.24
N LYS A 85 4.11 -7.49 -3.93
CA LYS A 85 5.48 -7.58 -3.41
C LYS A 85 5.98 -9.02 -3.22
N ASN A 86 5.06 -9.93 -2.88
CA ASN A 86 5.37 -11.30 -2.50
C ASN A 86 4.58 -12.33 -3.34
N PRO A 87 4.90 -12.52 -4.63
CA PRO A 87 4.10 -13.37 -5.53
C PRO A 87 4.02 -14.85 -5.12
N SER A 88 4.99 -15.33 -4.33
CA SER A 88 5.04 -16.71 -3.83
C SER A 88 4.32 -16.92 -2.49
N ARG A 89 3.87 -15.85 -1.84
CA ARG A 89 3.18 -15.91 -0.54
C ARG A 89 1.67 -15.89 -0.73
N ARG A 90 0.95 -16.36 0.27
CA ARG A 90 -0.52 -16.45 0.26
C ARG A 90 -1.11 -15.51 1.30
N VAL A 91 -2.28 -14.95 0.98
CA VAL A 91 -3.08 -14.12 1.88
C VAL A 91 -4.42 -14.80 2.09
N ILE A 92 -4.90 -14.80 3.33
CA ILE A 92 -6.26 -15.22 3.69
C ILE A 92 -6.93 -13.99 4.30
N GLU A 93 -8.08 -13.62 3.76
CA GLU A 93 -8.92 -12.54 4.27
C GLU A 93 -10.22 -13.16 4.80
N VAL A 94 -10.66 -12.68 5.96
CA VAL A 94 -11.92 -13.11 6.57
C VAL A 94 -12.60 -11.86 7.10
N SER A 95 -13.81 -11.64 6.61
CA SER A 95 -14.70 -10.59 7.07
C SER A 95 -15.98 -11.21 7.61
N HIS A 96 -16.63 -10.48 8.51
CA HIS A 96 -17.92 -10.86 9.05
C HIS A 96 -18.80 -9.62 9.12
N SER A 97 -20.00 -9.74 8.57
CA SER A 97 -21.02 -8.71 8.55
C SER A 97 -22.23 -9.25 9.29
N TRP A 98 -22.59 -8.62 10.40
CA TRP A 98 -23.87 -8.84 11.08
C TRP A 98 -24.88 -7.81 10.59
#